data_AF-A0A920MR21-F1
#
_entry.id   AF-A0A920MR21-F1
#
_cell.length_a   1.000
_cell.length_b   1.000
_cell.length_c   1.000
_cell.angle_alpha   90.00
_cell.angle_beta   90.00
_cell.angle_gamma   90.00
#
_symmetry.space_group_name_H-M   'P 1'
#
loop_
_entity.id
_entity.type
_entity.pdbx_description
1 polymer ?
#
loop_
_entity_poly.entity_id
_entity_poly.type
_entity_poly.pdbx_seq_one_letter_code
_entity_poly.pdbx_strand_id
1 'polypeptide(L)' 'MNMDIMNAIKASTFTAARSMMLEGEIGSIEKGKYADIIIWNINRVEQIPYMVTDQPIQCVYKKRYACIYSLIVLHTKV' A
#
# COMPACT_ATOMS: atom_id res chain seq x y z
N MET A 1 -22.13 -8.93 2.42
CA MET A 1 -20.70 -9.01 2.78
C MET A 1 -20.43 -7.84 3.73
N ASN A 2 -20.04 -8.09 4.98
CA ASN A 2 -19.96 -7.03 6.01
C ASN A 2 -18.63 -7.15 6.79
N MET A 3 -17.52 -6.91 6.08
CA MET A 3 -16.18 -6.93 6.66
C MET A 3 -15.81 -5.51 7.12
N ASP A 4 -15.35 -5.40 8.35
CA ASP A 4 -14.78 -4.15 8.87
C ASP A 4 -13.55 -3.70 8.05
N ILE A 5 -13.36 -2.40 7.89
CA ILE A 5 -12.31 -1.81 7.04
C ILE A 5 -10.92 -2.23 7.53
N MET A 6 -10.67 -2.24 8.84
CA MET A 6 -9.36 -2.64 9.37
C MET A 6 -9.09 -4.12 9.10
N ASN A 7 -10.13 -4.96 9.17
CA ASN A 7 -10.01 -6.36 8.79
C ASN A 7 -9.76 -6.53 7.28
N ALA A 8 -10.34 -5.70 6.42
CA ALA A 8 -10.07 -5.72 4.98
C ALA A 8 -8.63 -5.31 4.65
N ILE A 9 -8.08 -4.32 5.37
CA ILE A 9 -6.68 -3.90 5.22
C ILE A 9 -5.74 -4.99 5.73
N LYS A 10 -6.03 -5.58 6.89
CA LYS A 10 -5.26 -6.71 7.40
C LYS A 10 -5.34 -7.91 6.46
N ALA A 11 -6.50 -8.15 5.84
CA ALA A 11 -6.71 -9.20 4.86
C ALA A 11 -5.80 -9.01 3.63
N SER A 12 -5.70 -7.78 3.13
CA SER A 12 -4.89 -7.41 1.96
C SER A 12 -3.40 -7.18 2.24
N THR A 13 -2.98 -7.25 3.51
CA THR A 13 -1.57 -7.08 3.91
C THR A 13 -1.05 -8.34 4.60
N PHE A 14 -1.19 -8.43 5.93
CA PHE A 14 -0.63 -9.50 6.73
C PHE A 14 -1.25 -10.86 6.42
N THR A 15 -2.58 -10.95 6.30
CA THR A 15 -3.24 -12.24 6.03
C THR A 15 -2.86 -12.76 4.64
N ALA A 16 -2.81 -11.90 3.63
CA ALA A 16 -2.35 -12.27 2.29
C ALA A 16 -0.90 -12.78 2.31
N ALA A 17 0.00 -12.06 2.99
CA ALA A 17 1.39 -12.50 3.16
C ALA A 17 1.49 -13.87 3.84
N ARG A 18 0.71 -14.08 4.91
CA ARG A 18 0.65 -15.35 5.64
C ARG A 18 0.08 -16.48 4.81
N SER A 19 -0.94 -16.22 3.98
CA SER A 19 -1.47 -17.20 3.04
C SER A 19 -0.45 -17.65 1.99
N MET A 20 0.60 -16.86 1.77
CA MET A 20 1.73 -17.17 0.89
C MET A 20 2.98 -17.65 1.64
N MET A 21 2.91 -17.83 2.97
CA MET A 21 4.06 -18.16 3.83
C MET A 21 5.19 -17.12 3.79
N LEU A 22 4.84 -15.85 3.54
CA LEU A 22 5.77 -14.73 3.42
C LEU A 22 5.61 -13.72 4.58
N GLU A 23 4.88 -14.05 5.63
CA GLU A 23 4.62 -13.15 6.76
C GLU A 23 5.88 -12.75 7.53
N GLY A 24 6.96 -13.54 7.43
CA GLY A 24 8.27 -13.19 7.98
C GLY A 24 9.01 -12.13 7.15
N GLU A 25 8.61 -11.89 5.90
CA GLU A 25 9.30 -11.03 4.95
C GLU A 25 8.50 -9.76 4.57
N ILE A 26 7.17 -9.87 4.45
CA ILE A 26 6.27 -8.79 3.99
C ILE A 26 4.92 -8.80 4.73
N GLY A 27 4.07 -7.82 4.43
CA GLY A 27 2.69 -7.75 4.92
C GLY A 27 2.51 -7.03 6.26
N SER A 28 3.60 -6.60 6.89
CA SER A 28 3.58 -5.69 8.04
C SER A 28 4.83 -4.83 8.10
N ILE A 29 4.77 -3.73 8.86
CA ILE A 29 5.89 -2.80 9.05
C ILE A 29 6.61 -3.16 10.34
N GLU A 30 7.64 -4.00 10.22
CA GLU A 30 8.45 -4.48 11.34
C GLU A 30 9.94 -4.47 10.95
N LYS A 31 10.84 -4.34 11.93
CA LYS A 31 12.29 -4.39 11.68
C LYS A 31 12.66 -5.76 11.10
N GLY A 32 13.51 -5.76 10.07
CA GLY A 32 13.97 -6.98 9.39
C GLY A 32 13.10 -7.42 8.22
N LYS A 33 11.89 -6.87 8.04
CA LYS A 33 11.04 -7.11 6.86
C LYS A 33 11.39 -6.18 5.70
N TYR A 34 10.91 -6.49 4.51
CA TYR A 34 11.10 -5.64 3.35
C TYR A 34 10.29 -4.35 3.45
N ALA A 35 10.88 -3.25 2.99
CA ALA A 35 10.25 -1.93 2.93
C ALA A 35 9.29 -1.81 1.73
N ASP A 36 8.32 -2.72 1.65
CA ASP A 36 7.22 -2.68 0.68
C ASP A 36 6.09 -1.82 1.27
N ILE A 37 6.13 -0.50 1.01
CA ILE A 37 5.29 0.51 1.67
C ILE A 37 4.59 1.38 0.63
N ILE A 38 3.30 1.66 0.85
CA ILE A 38 2.52 2.62 0.06
C ILE A 38 2.24 3.85 0.93
N ILE A 39 2.57 5.03 0.42
CA ILE A 39 2.26 6.32 1.04
C ILE A 39 1.04 6.90 0.34
N TRP A 40 0.01 7.22 1.11
CA TRP A 40 -1.26 7.76 0.63
C TRP A 40 -1.46 9.19 1.12
N ASN A 41 -2.01 10.07 0.27
CA ASN A 41 -2.46 11.40 0.66
C ASN A 41 -3.94 11.35 1.12
N ILE A 42 -4.18 10.72 2.26
CA ILE A 42 -5.51 10.58 2.86
C ILE A 42 -5.45 10.94 4.34
N ASN A 43 -6.57 11.40 4.88
CA ASN A 43 -6.66 11.72 6.30
C ASN A 43 -7.02 10.50 7.14
N ARG A 44 -7.74 9.55 6.53
CA ARG A 44 -8.36 8.42 7.21
C ARG A 44 -8.32 7.18 6.35
N VAL A 45 -8.02 6.05 6.99
CA VAL A 45 -7.82 4.77 6.31
C VAL A 45 -9.10 4.24 5.66
N GLU A 46 -10.25 4.64 6.20
CA GLU A 46 -11.58 4.31 5.68
C GLU A 46 -11.83 4.90 4.30
N GLN A 47 -11.06 5.89 3.87
CA GLN A 47 -11.20 6.51 2.55
C GLN A 47 -10.67 5.59 1.43
N ILE A 48 -9.71 4.70 1.73
CA ILE A 48 -9.06 3.81 0.75
C ILE A 48 -10.09 3.04 -0.12
N PRO A 49 -11.06 2.29 0.45
CA PRO A 49 -12.01 1.52 -0.36
C PRO A 49 -12.99 2.39 -1.17
N TYR A 50 -13.19 3.66 -0.81
CA TYR A 50 -14.09 4.56 -1.53
C TYR A 50 -13.39 5.34 -2.65
N MET A 51 -12.06 5.36 -2.67
CA MET A 51 -11.22 6.09 -3.62
C MET A 51 -10.74 5.19 -4.77
N VAL A 52 -11.66 4.48 -5.42
CA VAL A 52 -11.34 3.49 -6.48
C VAL A 52 -10.94 4.17 -7.79
N THR A 53 -11.56 5.32 -8.11
CA THR A 53 -11.33 6.04 -9.38
C THR A 53 -10.15 7.00 -9.33
N ASP A 54 -9.95 7.68 -8.20
CA ASP A 54 -8.82 8.58 -7.95
C ASP A 54 -8.07 8.07 -6.72
N GLN A 55 -7.00 7.31 -6.96
CA GLN A 55 -6.17 6.77 -5.88
C GLN A 55 -5.08 7.79 -5.53
N PRO A 56 -5.15 8.47 -4.36
CA PRO A 56 -4.21 9.51 -3.99
C PRO A 56 -2.88 8.92 -3.47
N ILE A 57 -2.31 7.95 -4.18
CA ILE A 57 -1.04 7.33 -3.82
C ILE A 57 0.08 8.32 -4.15
N GLN A 58 0.84 8.73 -3.14
CA GLN A 58 1.97 9.65 -3.30
C GLN A 58 3.23 8.90 -3.73
N CYS A 59 3.47 7.73 -3.15
CA CYS A 59 4.68 6.98 -3.39
C CYS A 59 4.50 5.50 -3.05
N VAL A 60 5.22 4.64 -3.77
CA VAL A 60 5.33 3.22 -3.48
C VAL A 60 6.80 2.87 -3.39
N TYR A 61 7.22 2.40 -2.22
CA TYR A 61 8.53 1.79 -2.00
C TYR A 61 8.40 0.29 -2.16
N LYS A 62 9.32 -0.32 -2.92
CA LYS A 62 9.41 -1.76 -3.12
C LYS A 62 10.88 -2.16 -2.94
N LYS A 63 11.19 -3.30 -2.32
CA LYS A 63 12.58 -3.77 -2.09
C LYS A 63 13.55 -3.58 -3.27
N ARG A 64 13.05 -3.69 -4.51
CA ARG A 64 13.85 -3.57 -5.75
C ARG A 64 13.67 -2.27 -6.53
N TYR A 65 12.75 -1.40 -6.13
CA TYR A 65 12.44 -0.15 -6.82
C TYR A 65 12.16 0.96 -5.79
N ALA A 66 12.97 2.01 -5.80
CA ALA A 66 12.69 3.22 -5.03
C ALA A 66 11.54 4.01 -5.70
N CYS A 67 10.67 4.60 -4.88
CA CYS A 67 9.51 5.43 -5.21
C CYS A 67 9.04 5.38 -6.69
N ILE A 68 8.18 4.41 -7.02
CA ILE A 68 7.74 4.18 -8.41
C ILE A 68 6.81 5.29 -8.92
N TYR A 69 6.25 6.13 -8.04
CA TYR A 69 5.26 7.17 -8.39
C TYR A 69 5.77 8.62 -8.34
N SER A 70 7.07 8.87 -8.13
CA SER A 70 7.62 10.22 -8.27
C SER A 70 7.88 10.63 -9.74
N LEU A 71 7.80 9.71 -10.70
CA LEU A 71 8.32 9.93 -12.07
C LEU A 71 7.29 9.71 -13.20
N ILE A 72 5.99 9.74 -12.90
CA ILE A 72 4.92 9.86 -13.94
C ILE A 72 4.31 11.28 -13.95
N VAL A 73 4.71 12.17 -13.03
CA VAL A 73 4.34 13.60 -13.06
C VAL A 73 5.55 14.48 -13.40
N LEU A 74 6.33 14.11 -14.42
CA LEU A 74 7.38 14.96 -15.01
C LEU A 74 7.36 14.86 -16.54
N HIS A 75 6.25 15.27 -17.16
CA HIS A 75 6.01 15.70 -18.56
C HIS A 75 4.48 15.58 -18.79
N THR A 76 3.64 16.55 -19.16
CA THR A 76 3.67 17.87 -19.82
C THR A 76 2.27 18.50 -19.53
N LYS A 77 1.96 19.79 -19.47
CA LYS A 77 2.40 21.04 -20.13
C LYS A 77 2.24 22.20 -19.13
N VAL A 78 3.18 23.15 -19.07
CA VAL A 78 3.09 24.52 -19.68
C VAL A 78 1.77 25.21 -19.39
#